data_AF-A0A1A3BNZ2-F1
#
_entry.id   AF-A0A1A3BNZ2-F1
#
_cell.length_a   1.000
_cell.length_b   1.000
_cell.length_c   1.000
_cell.angle_alpha   90.00
_cell.angle_beta   90.00
_cell.angle_gamma   90.00
#
_symmetry.space_group_name_H-M   'P 1'
#
loop_
_entity.id
_entity.type
_entity.pdbx_description
1 polymer ?
#
loop_
_entity_poly.entity_id
_entity_poly.type
_entity_poly.pdbx_seq_one_letter_code
_entity_poly.pdbx_strand_id
1 'polypeptide(L)'
;PSLVHTVQTFAGHEKAILDHVTNARAAVTSATAGKSVAQRSAAEKDLDTALVPLLALGQDYPQLNSSNNFLNLQENLADTENKLAFARQYYNDSVATLNRLVTTIPWMFVAPMTGVSEREYYQTPR
;
A
#
# COMPACT_ATOMS: atom_id res chain seq x y z
N PRO A 1 13.85 1.08 13.22
CA PRO A 1 15.22 0.79 13.70
C PRO A 1 15.36 -0.60 14.35
N SER A 2 14.46 -0.99 15.26
CA SER A 2 14.54 -2.26 16.00
C SER A 2 14.44 -3.52 15.12
N LEU A 3 13.60 -3.49 14.09
CA LEU A 3 13.32 -4.67 13.28
C LEU A 3 14.46 -5.05 12.34
N VAL A 4 15.05 -4.08 11.63
CA VAL A 4 16.19 -4.30 10.73
C VAL A 4 17.38 -4.87 11.48
N HIS A 5 17.62 -4.39 12.70
CA HIS A 5 18.70 -4.92 13.55
C HIS A 5 18.43 -6.37 14.01
N THR A 6 17.17 -6.69 14.32
CA THR A 6 16.76 -8.06 14.67
C THR A 6 16.97 -9.00 13.48
N VAL A 7 16.51 -8.62 12.29
CA VAL A 7 16.67 -9.46 11.09
C VAL A 7 18.14 -9.54 10.66
N GLN A 8 18.94 -8.46 10.76
CA GLN A 8 20.39 -8.51 10.48
C GLN A 8 21.14 -9.48 11.40
N THR A 9 20.70 -9.64 12.64
CA THR A 9 21.35 -10.53 13.60
C THR A 9 21.11 -12.01 13.24
N PHE A 10 19.94 -12.35 12.68
CA PHE A 10 19.56 -13.74 12.37
C PHE A 10 19.74 -14.12 10.89
N ALA A 11 19.59 -13.16 9.98
CA ALA A 11 19.62 -13.33 8.53
C ALA A 11 20.61 -12.35 7.89
N GLY A 12 21.82 -12.24 8.45
CA GLY A 12 22.88 -11.34 7.95
C GLY A 12 23.29 -11.57 6.50
N HIS A 13 23.03 -12.77 5.96
CA HIS A 13 23.22 -13.12 4.55
C HIS A 13 22.12 -12.57 3.62
N GLU A 14 20.96 -12.18 4.18
CA GLU A 14 19.77 -11.73 3.46
C GLU A 14 19.69 -10.20 3.36
N LYS A 15 20.86 -9.56 3.31
CA LYS A 15 21.00 -8.11 3.28
C LYS A 15 20.24 -7.48 2.11
N ALA A 16 20.19 -8.15 0.95
CA ALA A 16 19.46 -7.68 -0.22
C ALA A 16 17.96 -7.49 0.05
N ILE A 17 17.34 -8.41 0.80
CA ILE A 17 15.91 -8.32 1.17
C ILE A 17 15.70 -7.14 2.12
N LEU A 18 16.58 -6.96 3.10
CA LEU A 18 16.49 -5.86 4.06
C LEU A 18 16.73 -4.49 3.45
N ASP A 19 17.68 -4.40 2.51
CA ASP A 19 17.94 -3.17 1.77
C ASP A 19 16.73 -2.81 0.90
N HIS A 20 16.10 -3.79 0.24
CA HIS A 20 14.89 -3.59 -0.54
C HIS A 20 13.72 -3.06 0.31
N VAL A 21 13.45 -3.67 1.47
CA VAL A 21 12.41 -3.20 2.41
C VAL A 21 12.71 -1.81 2.96
N THR A 22 13.99 -1.54 3.26
CA THR A 22 14.41 -0.23 3.76
C THR A 22 14.19 0.86 2.72
N ASN A 23 14.54 0.58 1.47
CA ASN A 23 14.33 1.49 0.33
C ASN A 23 12.85 1.71 0.06
N ALA A 24 12.03 0.65 0.02
CA ALA A 24 10.60 0.76 -0.19
C ALA A 24 9.91 1.56 0.92
N ARG A 25 10.33 1.37 2.19
CA ARG A 25 9.85 2.17 3.32
C ARG A 25 10.23 3.65 3.19
N ALA A 26 11.45 3.94 2.74
CA ALA A 26 11.88 5.30 2.47
C ALA A 26 11.03 5.92 1.36
N ALA A 27 10.73 5.18 0.29
CA ALA A 27 9.85 5.62 -0.78
C ALA A 27 8.43 5.95 -0.29
N VAL A 28 7.83 5.13 0.57
CA VAL A 28 6.52 5.43 1.20
C VAL A 28 6.59 6.69 2.05
N THR A 29 7.67 6.87 2.82
CA THR A 29 7.87 8.06 3.67
C THR A 29 8.02 9.33 2.83
N SER A 30 8.72 9.24 1.69
CA SER A 30 8.83 10.35 0.74
C SER A 30 7.53 10.62 0.01
N ALA A 31 6.78 9.58 -0.37
CA ALA A 31 5.50 9.72 -1.07
C ALA A 31 4.39 10.26 -0.16
N THR A 32 4.45 10.00 1.15
CA THR A 32 3.56 10.59 2.16
C THR A 32 3.79 12.09 2.36
N ALA A 33 5.00 12.59 2.08
CA ALA A 33 5.30 14.03 2.08
C ALA A 33 4.82 14.74 0.79
N GLY A 34 4.50 13.97 -0.26
CA GLY A 34 3.98 14.48 -1.53
C GLY A 34 2.46 14.69 -1.53
N LYS A 35 1.96 15.47 -2.51
CA LYS A 35 0.52 15.73 -2.70
C LYS A 35 -0.20 14.70 -3.59
N SER A 36 0.52 13.76 -4.20
CA SER A 36 -0.03 12.81 -5.17
C SER A 36 -0.43 11.49 -4.53
N VAL A 37 -1.73 11.23 -4.48
CA VAL A 37 -2.30 9.94 -4.02
C VAL A 37 -1.80 8.78 -4.89
N ALA A 38 -1.59 9.00 -6.19
CA ALA A 38 -1.07 7.98 -7.10
C ALA A 38 0.37 7.57 -6.77
N GLN A 39 1.24 8.55 -6.43
CA GLN A 39 2.62 8.25 -6.02
C GLN A 39 2.67 7.51 -4.69
N ARG A 40 1.82 7.90 -3.73
CA ARG A 40 1.70 7.22 -2.45
C ARG A 40 1.24 5.77 -2.61
N SER A 41 0.20 5.57 -3.39
CA SER A 41 -0.30 4.26 -3.77
C SER A 41 0.78 3.37 -4.39
N ALA A 42 1.56 3.91 -5.33
CA ALA A 42 2.60 3.14 -6.01
C ALA A 42 3.71 2.73 -5.04
N ALA A 43 4.14 3.64 -4.16
CA ALA A 43 5.13 3.35 -3.13
C ALA A 43 4.64 2.32 -2.10
N GLU A 44 3.36 2.40 -1.70
CA GLU A 44 2.76 1.41 -0.79
C GLU A 44 2.72 0.01 -1.41
N LYS A 45 2.38 -0.09 -2.71
CA LYS A 45 2.41 -1.37 -3.45
C LYS A 45 3.82 -1.96 -3.60
N ASP A 46 4.82 -1.10 -3.77
CA ASP A 46 6.23 -1.51 -3.82
C ASP A 46 6.70 -2.06 -2.47
N LEU A 47 6.29 -1.40 -1.38
CA LEU A 47 6.53 -1.90 -0.01
C LEU A 47 5.86 -3.25 0.23
N ASP A 48 4.60 -3.44 -0.18
CA ASP A 48 3.91 -4.75 -0.06
C ASP A 48 4.71 -5.86 -0.77
N THR A 49 5.19 -5.57 -1.98
CA THR A 49 6.00 -6.52 -2.76
C THR A 49 7.34 -6.82 -2.09
N ALA A 50 7.97 -5.81 -1.48
CA ALA A 50 9.21 -5.97 -0.73
C ALA A 50 9.06 -6.81 0.55
N LEU A 51 7.87 -6.85 1.14
CA LEU A 51 7.61 -7.55 2.39
C LEU A 51 7.37 -9.04 2.19
N VAL A 52 6.90 -9.49 1.02
CA VAL A 52 6.74 -10.92 0.70
C VAL A 52 8.02 -11.75 1.00
N PRO A 53 9.21 -11.40 0.47
CA PRO A 53 10.43 -12.13 0.79
C PRO A 53 10.85 -11.98 2.26
N LEU A 54 10.57 -10.83 2.91
CA LEU A 54 10.86 -10.66 4.35
C LEU A 54 10.00 -11.60 5.22
N LEU A 55 8.74 -11.82 4.84
CA LEU A 55 7.85 -12.76 5.51
C LEU A 55 8.26 -14.22 5.28
N ALA A 56 8.78 -14.54 4.10
CA ALA A 56 9.35 -15.85 3.79
C ALA A 56 10.55 -16.18 4.70
N LEU A 57 11.41 -15.20 5.02
CA LEU A 57 12.48 -15.39 6.00
C LEU A 57 11.97 -15.79 7.39
N GLY A 58 10.77 -15.38 7.78
CA GLY A 58 10.15 -15.84 9.03
C GLY A 58 9.82 -17.34 9.03
N GLN A 59 9.66 -17.96 7.86
CA GLN A 59 9.45 -19.41 7.73
C GLN A 59 10.78 -20.16 7.80
N ASP A 60 11.81 -19.64 7.12
CA ASP A 60 13.15 -20.23 7.11
C ASP A 60 13.89 -20.06 8.44
N TYR A 61 13.56 -19.01 9.20
CA TYR A 61 14.15 -18.68 10.50
C TYR A 61 13.06 -18.62 11.59
N PRO A 62 12.69 -19.75 12.23
CA PRO A 62 11.62 -19.81 13.25
C PRO A 62 11.85 -18.89 14.46
N GLN A 63 13.12 -18.68 14.80
CA GLN A 63 13.56 -17.73 15.82
C GLN A 63 13.29 -16.26 15.48
N LEU A 64 13.23 -15.92 14.19
CA LEU A 64 12.75 -14.62 13.73
C LEU A 64 11.24 -14.49 13.91
N ASN A 65 10.50 -15.55 13.57
CA ASN A 65 9.04 -15.61 13.69
C ASN A 65 8.55 -15.44 15.13
N SER A 66 9.33 -15.94 16.09
CA SER A 66 9.03 -15.84 17.52
C SER A 66 9.42 -14.48 18.12
N SER A 67 10.07 -13.61 17.34
CA SER A 67 10.44 -12.28 17.81
C SER A 67 9.21 -11.39 17.91
N ASN A 68 8.97 -10.83 19.10
CA ASN A 68 7.90 -9.83 19.32
C ASN A 68 7.95 -8.68 18.30
N ASN A 69 9.13 -8.26 17.85
CA ASN A 69 9.26 -7.22 16.83
C ASN A 69 8.67 -7.67 15.49
N PHE A 70 8.94 -8.91 15.07
CA PHE A 70 8.48 -9.46 13.79
C PHE A 70 6.97 -9.78 13.80
N LEU A 71 6.44 -10.27 14.92
CA LEU A 71 5.01 -10.46 15.11
C LEU A 71 4.24 -9.14 15.04
N ASN A 72 4.73 -8.09 15.72
CA ASN A 72 4.15 -6.75 15.62
C ASN A 72 4.17 -6.21 14.18
N LEU A 73 5.23 -6.49 13.40
CA LEU A 73 5.26 -6.08 12.00
C LEU A 73 4.14 -6.74 11.20
N GLN A 74 4.00 -8.07 11.32
CA GLN A 74 2.96 -8.82 10.61
C GLN A 74 1.56 -8.27 10.91
N GLU A 75 1.27 -7.98 12.18
CA GLU A 75 -0.01 -7.42 12.60
C GLU A 75 -0.25 -6.01 12.02
N ASN A 76 0.75 -5.12 12.09
CA ASN A 76 0.65 -3.79 11.51
C ASN A 76 0.49 -3.82 10.00
N LEU A 77 1.12 -4.77 9.31
CA LEU A 77 0.96 -4.95 7.88
C LEU A 77 -0.45 -5.42 7.53
N ALA A 78 -0.97 -6.42 8.24
CA ALA A 78 -2.34 -6.89 8.03
C ALA A 78 -3.38 -5.77 8.26
N ASP A 79 -3.22 -4.96 9.31
CA ASP A 79 -4.08 -3.79 9.55
C ASP A 79 -3.95 -2.73 8.45
N THR A 80 -2.73 -2.47 7.99
CA THR A 80 -2.49 -1.52 6.88
C THR A 80 -3.09 -2.01 5.57
N GLU A 81 -2.95 -3.29 5.25
CA GLU A 81 -3.52 -3.90 4.04
C GLU A 81 -5.05 -3.87 4.08
N ASN A 82 -5.66 -4.15 5.23
CA ASN A 82 -7.11 -4.00 5.42
C ASN A 82 -7.58 -2.55 5.20
N LYS A 83 -6.86 -1.57 5.75
CA LYS A 83 -7.14 -0.14 5.54
C LYS A 83 -6.96 0.27 4.08
N LEU A 84 -5.92 -0.24 3.42
CA LEU A 84 -5.65 0.03 2.01
C LEU A 84 -6.73 -0.58 1.12
N ALA A 85 -7.14 -1.82 1.38
CA ALA A 85 -8.25 -2.48 0.69
C ALA A 85 -9.56 -1.68 0.85
N PHE A 86 -9.86 -1.24 2.07
CA PHE A 86 -11.02 -0.37 2.33
C PHE A 86 -10.91 0.96 1.57
N ALA A 87 -9.75 1.62 1.59
CA ALA A 87 -9.54 2.88 0.87
C ALA A 87 -9.72 2.73 -0.65
N ARG A 88 -9.23 1.61 -1.21
CA ARG A 88 -9.42 1.26 -2.63
C ARG A 88 -10.90 1.06 -2.97
N GLN A 89 -11.61 0.30 -2.14
CA GLN A 89 -13.03 0.07 -2.31
C GLN A 89 -13.82 1.39 -2.21
N TYR A 90 -13.57 2.18 -1.17
CA TYR A 90 -14.23 3.47 -0.94
C TYR A 90 -14.01 4.45 -2.10
N TYR A 91 -12.79 4.52 -2.64
CA TYR A 91 -12.50 5.33 -3.83
C TYR A 91 -13.31 4.84 -5.04
N ASN A 92 -13.31 3.52 -5.29
CA ASN A 92 -14.05 2.94 -6.40
C ASN A 92 -15.57 3.14 -6.28
N ASP A 93 -16.13 3.03 -5.09
CA ASP A 93 -17.54 3.30 -4.81
C ASP A 93 -17.88 4.79 -5.04
N SER A 94 -16.98 5.68 -4.63
CA SER A 94 -17.13 7.12 -4.85
C SER A 94 -17.06 7.48 -6.34
N VAL A 95 -16.13 6.87 -7.09
CA VAL A 95 -16.02 7.04 -8.55
C VAL A 95 -17.23 6.45 -9.27
N ALA A 96 -17.71 5.27 -8.86
CA ALA A 96 -18.93 4.68 -9.42
C ALA A 96 -20.14 5.60 -9.22
N THR A 97 -20.26 6.19 -8.03
CA THR A 97 -21.33 7.13 -7.71
C THR A 97 -21.22 8.39 -8.55
N LEU A 98 -20.01 8.96 -8.67
CA LEU A 98 -19.76 10.14 -9.50
C LEU A 98 -20.10 9.87 -10.97
N ASN A 99 -19.58 8.79 -11.54
CA ASN A 99 -19.79 8.44 -12.94
C ASN A 99 -21.29 8.23 -13.21
N ARG A 100 -22.00 7.53 -12.32
CA ARG A 100 -23.46 7.37 -12.42
C ARG A 100 -24.19 8.70 -12.35
N LEU A 101 -23.79 9.62 -11.46
CA LEU A 101 -24.42 10.94 -11.35
C LEU A 101 -24.21 11.77 -12.62
N VAL A 102 -22.99 11.79 -13.15
CA VAL A 102 -22.63 12.53 -14.38
C VAL A 102 -23.40 11.98 -15.59
N THR A 103 -23.80 10.70 -15.61
CA THR A 103 -24.61 10.10 -16.67
C THR A 103 -26.12 10.10 -16.41
N THR A 104 -26.62 10.70 -15.32
CA THR A 104 -28.05 10.67 -14.96
C THR A 104 -28.70 12.05 -15.15
N ILE A 105 -29.95 12.09 -15.61
CA ILE A 105 -30.74 13.34 -15.70
C ILE A 105 -31.11 13.81 -14.28
N PRO A 106 -31.00 15.11 -13.94
CA PRO A 106 -30.63 16.25 -14.80
C PRO A 106 -29.11 16.54 -14.87
N TRP A 107 -28.32 15.85 -14.05
CA TRP A 107 -26.88 16.12 -13.85
C TRP A 107 -26.05 15.98 -15.12
N MET A 108 -26.41 15.11 -16.07
CA MET A 108 -25.75 14.98 -17.37
C MET A 108 -25.68 16.29 -18.16
N PHE A 109 -26.67 17.18 -18.00
CA PHE A 109 -26.68 18.48 -18.66
C PHE A 109 -25.84 19.52 -17.91
N VAL A 110 -25.71 19.38 -16.59
CA VAL A 110 -25.03 20.35 -15.72
C VAL A 110 -23.55 20.05 -15.54
N ALA A 111 -23.16 18.77 -15.54
CA ALA A 111 -21.78 18.33 -15.28
C ALA A 111 -20.73 18.91 -16.25
N PRO A 112 -20.99 19.02 -17.58
CA PRO A 112 -20.05 19.66 -18.51
C PRO A 112 -19.86 21.16 -18.21
N MET A 113 -20.89 21.84 -17.70
CA MET A 113 -20.85 23.28 -17.39
C MET A 113 -20.05 23.58 -16.12
N THR A 114 -19.93 22.62 -15.20
CA THR A 114 -19.17 22.76 -13.95
C THR A 114 -17.76 22.17 -14.03
N GLY A 115 -17.37 21.63 -15.19
CA GLY A 115 -16.05 20.99 -15.40
C GLY A 115 -15.90 19.64 -14.69
N VAL A 116 -17.02 19.00 -14.29
CA VAL A 116 -17.01 17.69 -13.65
C VAL A 116 -17.18 16.61 -14.73
N SER A 117 -16.18 15.75 -14.88
CA SER A 117 -16.19 14.61 -15.80
C SER A 117 -16.09 13.28 -15.05
N GLU A 118 -16.35 12.18 -15.76
CA GLU A 118 -16.09 10.83 -15.27
C GLU A 118 -14.65 10.69 -14.79
N ARG A 119 -14.46 9.88 -13.75
CA ARG A 119 -13.15 9.54 -13.19
C ARG A 119 -12.85 8.07 -13.43
N GLU A 120 -11.57 7.77 -13.63
CA GLU A 120 -11.10 6.40 -13.75
C GLU A 120 -11.17 5.68 -12.40
N TYR A 121 -11.52 4.39 -12.44
CA TYR A 121 -11.47 3.54 -11.28
C TYR A 121 -10.03 3.29 -10.86
N TYR A 122 -9.84 3.11 -9.55
CA TYR A 122 -8.61 2.61 -9.01
C TYR A 122 -8.60 1.08 -9.22
N GLN A 123 -8.12 0.65 -10.39
CA GLN A 123 -7.92 -0.75 -10.74
C GLN A 123 -6.42 -1.05 -10.85
N THR A 124 -5.98 -2.09 -10.15
CA THR A 124 -4.72 -2.78 -10.49
C THR A 124 -5.04 -3.72 -11.65
N PRO A 125 -4.20 -3.81 -12.70
CA PRO A 125 -4.37 -4.82 -13.76
C PRO A 125 -4.51 -6.20 -13.10
N ARG A 126 -5.46 -7.01 -13.61
CA ARG A 126 -5.68 -8.39 -13.15
C ARG A 126 -4.41 -9.23 -13.22
#